data_AF-A0A4Q6AX38-F1
#
_entry.id   AF-A0A4Q6AX38-F1
#
_cell.length_a   1.000
_cell.length_b   1.000
_cell.length_c   1.000
_cell.angle_alpha   90.00
_cell.angle_beta   90.00
_cell.angle_gamma   90.00
#
_symmetry.space_group_name_H-M   'P 1'
#
loop_
_entity.id
_entity.type
_entity.pdbx_description
1 polymer ?
#
loop_
_entity_poly.entity_id
_entity_poly.type
_entity_poly.pdbx_seq_one_letter_code
_entity_poly.pdbx_strand_id
1 'polypeptide(L)'
;MIPPMNPAKPGEVDPEKIIDTIQKYKITTMLASPALFAKVGPYAAAKGIKLPTLRNVNSGGAPISLANLAVFNSLLSDKGQTYSSWGATEGLPLATISGREILDRYKGSIEAGKGSPIGRILQPIEARLIQISDERISDWRDNLLVPAGAIGEVIVHGPNVSKSYHKSPESNADHKIVEAGPSGPKIWHRTGDLAWKDDNDVLFFTGRKAHSFLDTKGRLMHSVACEGVANAHPKVKQSALVGVDGRPVMCLQLLEDTDESGLERIRLEVLELLARHEQTRDIKTILFHRKFPVDLRHNAKIERPSLAIWARHVLTPQTKLGTYAKIIPILGWLYIAAGLIFDFPPGIWTWIWWIDLFLSVVVHIAQIPEGIRVGSLHGYNGKESAWRTFIFGATWWKPLRPQAKK
;
A
#
# COMPACT_ATOMS: atom_id res chain seq x y z
N MET A 1 12.85 9.04 23.53
CA MET A 1 14.08 9.12 22.70
C MET A 1 13.70 8.93 21.26
N ILE A 2 14.16 9.77 20.35
CA ILE A 2 13.94 9.63 18.91
C ILE A 2 15.26 9.12 18.31
N PRO A 3 15.29 7.93 17.69
CA PRO A 3 16.51 7.43 17.05
C PRO A 3 16.87 8.31 15.84
N PRO A 4 18.13 8.28 15.37
CA PRO A 4 18.52 9.00 14.15
C PRO A 4 17.80 8.40 12.93
N MET A 5 16.71 9.03 12.49
CA MET A 5 15.91 8.61 11.34
C MET A 5 15.14 9.78 10.72
N ASN A 6 14.73 9.62 9.47
CA ASN A 6 13.76 10.52 8.83
C ASN A 6 12.33 10.00 9.08
N PRO A 7 11.50 10.68 9.90
CA PRO A 7 10.15 10.22 10.22
C PRO A 7 9.19 10.23 9.01
N ALA A 8 9.49 10.99 7.95
CA ALA A 8 8.73 10.96 6.70
C ALA A 8 9.04 9.73 5.83
N LYS A 9 10.09 8.96 6.19
CA LYS A 9 10.55 7.79 5.44
C LYS A 9 10.85 6.60 6.34
N PRO A 10 9.87 6.10 7.12
CA PRO A 10 10.07 4.98 8.03
C PRO A 10 10.50 3.67 7.35
N GLY A 11 10.24 3.52 6.05
CA GLY A 11 10.71 2.38 5.26
C GLY A 11 12.17 2.48 4.78
N GLU A 12 12.84 3.61 4.98
CA GLU A 12 14.26 3.85 4.61
C GLU A 12 15.16 3.97 5.85
N VAL A 13 14.66 3.58 7.03
CA VAL A 13 15.45 3.63 8.28
C VAL A 13 16.66 2.71 8.21
N ASP A 14 17.73 3.12 8.89
CA ASP A 14 18.85 2.27 9.21
C ASP A 14 18.48 1.41 10.44
N PRO A 15 18.27 0.09 10.28
CA PRO A 15 17.76 -0.75 11.36
C PRO A 15 18.74 -0.85 12.54
N GLU A 16 20.05 -0.75 12.29
CA GLU A 16 21.08 -0.81 13.33
C GLU A 16 20.94 0.37 14.30
N LYS A 17 20.78 1.58 13.78
CA LYS A 17 20.57 2.79 14.61
C LYS A 17 19.31 2.72 15.47
N ILE A 18 18.24 2.08 14.99
CA ILE A 18 17.03 1.87 15.77
C ILE A 18 17.31 0.91 16.93
N ILE A 19 17.93 -0.23 16.63
CA ILE A 19 18.28 -1.26 17.61
C ILE A 19 19.23 -0.73 18.67
N ASP A 20 20.30 -0.03 18.27
CA ASP A 20 21.27 0.59 19.17
C ASP A 20 20.59 1.58 20.12
N THR A 21 19.66 2.39 19.61
CA THR A 21 18.88 3.32 20.43
C THR A 21 18.04 2.56 21.47
N ILE A 22 17.37 1.47 21.06
CA ILE A 22 16.57 0.63 21.97
C ILE A 22 17.45 0.07 23.09
N GLN A 23 18.61 -0.50 22.73
CA GLN A 23 19.49 -1.19 23.68
C GLN A 23 20.26 -0.22 24.60
N LYS A 24 20.75 0.90 24.05
CA LYS A 24 21.49 1.93 24.79
C LYS A 24 20.62 2.61 25.83
N TYR A 25 19.41 3.00 25.45
CA TYR A 25 18.48 3.74 26.34
C TYR A 25 17.47 2.84 27.05
N LYS A 26 17.60 1.51 26.91
CA LYS A 26 16.72 0.51 27.52
C LYS A 26 15.24 0.82 27.29
N ILE A 27 14.89 1.14 26.04
CA ILE A 27 13.54 1.56 25.66
C ILE A 27 12.53 0.46 25.99
N THR A 28 11.41 0.85 26.60
CA THR A 28 10.33 -0.05 27.03
C THR A 28 9.08 0.05 26.17
N THR A 29 8.85 1.18 25.50
CA THR A 29 7.69 1.41 24.64
C THR A 29 8.13 1.96 23.30
N MET A 30 7.60 1.39 22.22
CA MET A 30 7.82 1.84 20.86
C MET A 30 6.47 2.06 20.18
N LEU A 31 6.35 3.15 19.43
CA LEU A 31 5.27 3.38 18.48
C LEU A 31 5.89 3.54 17.10
N ALA A 32 5.52 2.70 16.15
CA ALA A 32 6.10 2.73 14.82
C ALA A 32 5.10 2.28 13.74
N SER A 33 5.30 2.73 12.50
CA SER A 33 4.46 2.29 11.38
C SER A 33 4.83 0.86 10.95
N PRO A 34 3.95 0.13 10.25
CA PRO A 34 4.28 -1.18 9.68
C PRO A 34 5.52 -1.18 8.79
N ALA A 35 5.84 -0.05 8.14
CA ALA A 35 7.03 0.10 7.30
C ALA A 35 8.34 -0.03 8.11
N LEU A 36 8.37 0.49 9.34
CA LEU A 36 9.53 0.34 10.22
C LEU A 36 9.66 -1.11 10.71
N PHE A 37 8.54 -1.75 11.06
CA PHE A 37 8.53 -3.18 11.43
C PHE A 37 9.10 -4.05 10.31
N ALA A 38 8.70 -3.78 9.06
CA ALA A 38 9.17 -4.49 7.87
C ALA A 38 10.68 -4.34 7.59
N LYS A 39 11.33 -3.33 8.18
CA LYS A 39 12.79 -3.12 8.07
C LYS A 39 13.55 -3.64 9.28
N VAL A 40 13.15 -3.23 10.49
CA VAL A 40 13.87 -3.57 11.73
C VAL A 40 13.69 -5.03 12.10
N GLY A 41 12.49 -5.58 11.95
CA GLY A 41 12.16 -6.95 12.34
C GLY A 41 13.02 -8.00 11.62
N PRO A 42 12.95 -8.07 10.27
CA PRO A 42 13.75 -9.03 9.51
C PRO A 42 15.27 -8.87 9.71
N TYR A 43 15.76 -7.63 9.82
CA TYR A 43 17.18 -7.37 10.09
C TYR A 43 17.62 -7.94 11.44
N ALA A 44 16.87 -7.64 12.51
CA ALA A 44 17.17 -8.16 13.85
C ALA A 44 17.10 -9.69 13.89
N ALA A 45 16.07 -10.29 13.26
CA ALA A 45 15.92 -11.73 13.18
C ALA A 45 17.10 -12.41 12.45
N ALA A 46 17.51 -11.88 11.30
CA ALA A 46 18.64 -12.39 10.53
C ALA A 46 19.97 -12.31 11.29
N LYS A 47 20.12 -11.33 12.19
CA LYS A 47 21.30 -11.14 13.05
C LYS A 47 21.18 -11.83 14.42
N GLY A 48 20.07 -12.52 14.70
CA GLY A 48 19.83 -13.15 16.02
C GLY A 48 19.67 -12.15 17.18
N ILE A 49 19.36 -10.89 16.89
CA ILE A 49 19.25 -9.82 17.90
C ILE A 49 17.90 -9.92 18.62
N LYS A 50 17.93 -9.88 19.95
CA LYS A 50 16.73 -9.74 20.79
C LYS A 50 16.57 -8.30 21.30
N LEU A 51 15.33 -7.92 21.61
CA LEU A 51 14.94 -6.61 22.14
C LEU A 51 14.24 -6.77 23.50
N PRO A 52 14.91 -7.34 24.52
CA PRO A 52 14.24 -7.79 25.76
C PRO A 52 13.68 -6.66 26.63
N THR A 53 14.13 -5.41 26.43
CA THR A 53 13.65 -4.25 27.19
C THR A 53 12.29 -3.76 26.73
N LEU A 54 11.92 -4.02 25.46
CA LEU A 54 10.64 -3.61 24.91
C LEU A 54 9.49 -4.41 25.55
N ARG A 55 8.52 -3.67 26.10
CA ARG A 55 7.31 -4.18 26.74
C ARG A 55 6.07 -3.92 25.89
N ASN A 56 5.95 -2.70 25.35
CA ASN A 56 4.78 -2.27 24.58
C ASN A 56 5.20 -1.79 23.19
N VAL A 57 4.91 -2.60 22.17
CA VAL A 57 5.34 -2.31 20.80
C VAL A 57 4.12 -2.07 19.91
N ASN A 58 3.76 -0.81 19.70
CA ASN A 58 2.55 -0.41 19.01
C ASN A 58 2.83 -0.18 17.52
N SER A 59 2.01 -0.81 16.67
CA SER A 59 1.91 -0.53 15.24
C SER A 59 0.59 0.16 14.93
N GLY A 60 0.63 1.22 14.13
CA GLY A 60 -0.57 1.96 13.74
C GLY A 60 -0.42 2.66 12.39
N GLY A 61 -1.55 3.17 11.88
CA GLY A 61 -1.61 3.91 10.63
C GLY A 61 -1.83 3.05 9.38
N ALA A 62 -1.55 1.75 9.41
CA ALA A 62 -1.95 0.80 8.37
C ALA A 62 -2.05 -0.62 8.97
N PRO A 63 -2.79 -1.55 8.34
CA PRO A 63 -2.74 -2.96 8.71
C PRO A 63 -1.31 -3.49 8.69
N ILE A 64 -0.91 -4.18 9.76
CA ILE A 64 0.39 -4.84 9.86
C ILE A 64 0.27 -6.28 9.32
N SER A 65 1.26 -6.75 8.58
CA SER A 65 1.25 -8.12 8.06
C SER A 65 1.50 -9.15 9.16
N LEU A 66 0.92 -10.34 9.01
CA LEU A 66 1.12 -11.48 9.91
C LEU A 66 2.60 -11.86 10.04
N ALA A 67 3.34 -11.82 8.92
CA ALA A 67 4.78 -12.08 8.92
C ALA A 67 5.55 -11.07 9.78
N ASN A 68 5.26 -9.76 9.64
CA ASN A 68 5.92 -8.73 10.44
C ASN A 68 5.57 -8.84 11.93
N LEU A 69 4.30 -9.15 12.26
CA LEU A 69 3.88 -9.39 13.64
C LEU A 69 4.62 -10.59 14.25
N ALA A 70 4.67 -11.72 13.54
CA ALA A 70 5.32 -12.94 14.00
C ALA A 70 6.83 -12.71 14.21
N VAL A 71 7.50 -12.11 13.22
CA VAL A 71 8.93 -11.78 13.31
C VAL A 71 9.18 -10.86 14.51
N PHE A 72 8.45 -9.76 14.65
CA PHE A 72 8.71 -8.80 15.72
C PHE A 72 8.41 -9.38 17.11
N ASN A 73 7.33 -10.16 17.27
CA ASN A 73 7.03 -10.88 18.51
C ASN A 73 8.17 -11.81 18.91
N SER A 74 8.80 -12.50 17.96
CA SER A 74 9.93 -13.39 18.25
C SER A 74 11.17 -12.68 18.81
N LEU A 75 11.28 -11.35 18.61
CA LEU A 75 12.41 -10.54 19.11
C LEU A 75 12.21 -10.12 20.58
N LEU A 76 10.98 -10.16 21.08
CA LEU A 76 10.63 -9.69 22.41
C LEU A 76 10.89 -10.77 23.48
N SER A 77 10.99 -10.34 24.73
CA SER A 77 10.94 -11.25 25.88
C SER A 77 9.49 -11.63 26.19
N ASP A 78 9.28 -12.59 27.10
CA ASP A 78 7.93 -13.00 27.53
C ASP A 78 7.11 -11.84 28.11
N LYS A 79 7.80 -10.81 28.63
CA LYS A 79 7.21 -9.57 29.15
C LYS A 79 6.84 -8.55 28.07
N GLY A 80 7.20 -8.81 26.82
CA GLY A 80 6.96 -7.94 25.68
C GLY A 80 5.78 -8.37 24.83
N GLN A 81 5.05 -7.38 24.32
CA GLN A 81 3.88 -7.58 23.48
C GLN A 81 3.84 -6.56 22.35
N THR A 82 3.45 -7.02 21.16
CA THR A 82 3.08 -6.13 20.06
C THR A 82 1.59 -5.81 20.13
N TYR A 83 1.22 -4.62 19.68
CA TYR A 83 -0.17 -4.18 19.59
C TYR A 83 -0.41 -3.59 18.21
N SER A 84 -1.57 -3.88 17.63
CA SER A 84 -2.13 -3.07 16.54
C SER A 84 -3.08 -2.05 17.15
N SER A 85 -2.84 -0.78 16.85
CA SER A 85 -3.63 0.34 17.35
C SER A 85 -4.27 1.06 16.18
N TRP A 86 -5.60 1.16 16.22
CA TRP A 86 -6.39 1.85 15.20
C TRP A 86 -6.88 3.20 15.70
N GLY A 87 -6.91 4.16 14.78
CA GLY A 87 -7.43 5.50 14.99
C GLY A 87 -7.14 6.42 13.81
N ALA A 88 -7.71 7.62 13.87
CA ALA A 88 -7.50 8.70 12.92
C ALA A 88 -7.00 9.95 13.66
N THR A 89 -6.60 11.01 12.95
CA THR A 89 -6.17 12.25 13.62
C THR A 89 -7.30 12.85 14.47
N GLU A 90 -8.53 12.62 14.06
CA GLU A 90 -9.77 13.01 14.72
C GLU A 90 -10.09 12.18 15.97
N GLY A 91 -9.35 11.12 16.24
CA GLY A 91 -9.45 10.31 17.45
C GLY A 91 -8.39 9.21 17.44
N LEU A 92 -7.42 9.30 18.36
CA LEU A 92 -6.33 8.34 18.46
C LEU A 92 -5.89 8.18 19.93
N PRO A 93 -5.72 6.94 20.43
CA PRO A 93 -6.19 5.68 19.85
C PRO A 93 -7.72 5.50 20.00
N LEU A 94 -8.32 4.69 19.13
CA LEU A 94 -9.74 4.30 19.19
C LEU A 94 -9.92 2.84 19.58
N ALA A 95 -9.10 1.94 19.02
CA ALA A 95 -9.12 0.52 19.32
C ALA A 95 -7.71 -0.07 19.39
N THR A 96 -7.57 -1.18 20.11
CA THR A 96 -6.32 -1.94 20.15
C THR A 96 -6.57 -3.45 20.22
N ILE A 97 -5.62 -4.21 19.69
CA ILE A 97 -5.55 -5.67 19.81
C ILE A 97 -4.10 -6.10 19.90
N SER A 98 -3.83 -7.14 20.72
CA SER A 98 -2.48 -7.67 20.84
C SER A 98 -2.09 -8.50 19.61
N GLY A 99 -0.82 -8.43 19.22
CA GLY A 99 -0.31 -9.19 18.08
C GLY A 99 -0.37 -10.70 18.29
N ARG A 100 -0.22 -11.18 19.54
CA ARG A 100 -0.44 -12.60 19.87
C ARG A 100 -1.90 -13.01 19.61
N GLU A 101 -2.88 -12.20 20.04
CA GLU A 101 -4.29 -12.48 19.76
C GLU A 101 -4.58 -12.53 18.25
N ILE A 102 -3.99 -11.61 17.46
CA ILE A 102 -4.10 -11.65 16.00
C ILE A 102 -3.55 -12.96 15.44
N LEU A 103 -2.34 -13.36 15.83
CA LEU A 103 -1.66 -14.55 15.31
C LEU A 103 -2.36 -15.85 15.73
N ASP A 104 -2.78 -15.94 16.99
CA ASP A 104 -3.30 -17.17 17.58
C ASP A 104 -4.78 -17.40 17.22
N ARG A 105 -5.58 -16.34 17.12
CA ARG A 105 -7.04 -16.45 16.95
C ARG A 105 -7.53 -16.03 15.57
N TYR A 106 -6.91 -15.02 14.96
CA TYR A 106 -7.48 -14.35 13.79
C TYR A 106 -6.70 -14.52 12.49
N LYS A 107 -5.57 -15.24 12.52
CA LYS A 107 -4.80 -15.58 11.31
C LYS A 107 -5.69 -16.19 10.22
N GLY A 108 -6.46 -17.23 10.57
CA GLY A 108 -7.36 -17.89 9.62
C GLY A 108 -8.45 -16.96 9.08
N SER A 109 -9.00 -16.06 9.90
CA SER A 109 -9.99 -15.07 9.47
C SER A 109 -9.42 -14.07 8.46
N ILE A 110 -8.17 -13.63 8.65
CA ILE A 110 -7.47 -12.72 7.73
C ILE A 110 -7.24 -13.42 6.39
N GLU A 111 -6.70 -14.65 6.42
CA GLU A 111 -6.42 -15.45 5.22
C GLU A 111 -7.70 -15.87 4.50
N ALA A 112 -8.83 -16.00 5.22
CA ALA A 112 -10.16 -16.23 4.65
C ALA A 112 -10.87 -14.95 4.17
N GLY A 113 -10.18 -13.80 4.22
CA GLY A 113 -10.63 -12.53 3.71
C GLY A 113 -11.76 -11.87 4.51
N LYS A 114 -11.75 -12.02 5.83
CA LYS A 114 -12.66 -11.32 6.74
C LYS A 114 -12.20 -9.90 7.11
N GLY A 115 -11.05 -9.45 6.62
CA GLY A 115 -10.46 -8.15 6.96
C GLY A 115 -9.41 -8.24 8.06
N SER A 116 -8.83 -7.09 8.40
CA SER A 116 -7.79 -6.98 9.42
C SER A 116 -8.41 -6.69 10.79
N PRO A 117 -8.21 -7.51 11.83
CA PRO A 117 -8.66 -7.19 13.17
C PRO A 117 -7.94 -5.92 13.66
N ILE A 118 -8.70 -4.90 14.01
CA ILE A 118 -8.22 -3.63 14.57
C ILE A 118 -8.49 -3.52 16.07
N GLY A 119 -9.23 -4.49 16.61
CA GLY A 119 -9.37 -4.71 18.04
C GLY A 119 -10.66 -4.19 18.65
N ARG A 120 -10.64 -4.07 19.97
CA ARG A 120 -11.77 -3.63 20.78
C ARG A 120 -11.68 -2.14 21.02
N ILE A 121 -12.83 -1.47 21.01
CA ILE A 121 -12.93 -0.05 21.28
C ILE A 121 -12.47 0.23 22.71
N LEU A 122 -11.61 1.23 22.87
CA LEU A 122 -11.08 1.65 24.16
C LEU A 122 -12.16 2.41 24.94
N GLN A 123 -12.31 2.13 26.22
CA GLN A 123 -13.20 2.92 27.07
C GLN A 123 -12.60 4.31 27.34
N PRO A 124 -13.43 5.38 27.45
CA PRO A 124 -14.90 5.40 27.37
C PRO A 124 -15.42 5.76 25.96
N ILE A 125 -14.73 5.36 24.89
CA ILE A 125 -15.15 5.62 23.51
C ILE A 125 -16.33 4.73 23.16
N GLU A 126 -17.27 5.28 22.41
CA GLU A 126 -18.36 4.55 21.79
C GLU A 126 -18.12 4.45 20.29
N ALA A 127 -18.43 3.29 19.72
CA ALA A 127 -18.45 3.11 18.27
C ALA A 127 -19.76 2.45 17.81
N ARG A 128 -20.21 2.84 16.63
CA ARG A 128 -21.34 2.24 15.92
C ARG A 128 -20.95 1.96 14.48
N LEU A 129 -21.64 1.00 13.87
CA LEU A 129 -21.54 0.69 12.46
C LEU A 129 -22.81 1.18 11.78
N ILE A 130 -22.65 2.09 10.81
CA ILE A 130 -23.77 2.65 10.04
C ILE A 130 -23.72 2.19 8.59
N GLN A 131 -24.85 2.34 7.90
CA GLN A 131 -24.96 2.06 6.47
C GLN A 131 -23.90 2.83 5.67
N ILE A 132 -23.36 2.18 4.64
CA ILE A 132 -22.31 2.74 3.80
C ILE A 132 -22.96 3.70 2.80
N SER A 133 -22.67 5.00 2.92
CA SER A 133 -23.18 6.03 2.01
C SER A 133 -22.17 7.15 1.84
N ASP A 134 -22.11 7.74 0.64
CA ASP A 134 -21.35 8.96 0.38
C ASP A 134 -22.15 10.22 0.73
N GLU A 135 -23.43 10.09 1.04
CA GLU A 135 -24.27 11.21 1.44
C GLU A 135 -23.86 11.78 2.81
N ARG A 136 -24.13 13.07 2.98
CA ARG A 136 -23.97 13.76 4.26
C ARG A 136 -25.04 13.30 5.23
N ILE A 137 -24.64 13.12 6.48
CA ILE A 137 -25.54 12.75 7.57
C ILE A 137 -25.34 13.82 8.64
N SER A 138 -26.28 14.76 8.75
CA SER A 138 -26.23 15.83 9.75
C SER A 138 -26.66 15.33 11.12
N ASP A 139 -27.74 14.55 11.16
CA ASP A 139 -28.44 14.17 12.39
C ASP A 139 -28.52 12.66 12.52
N TRP A 140 -28.30 12.19 13.74
CA TRP A 140 -28.40 10.78 14.10
C TRP A 140 -29.83 10.26 13.97
N ARG A 141 -29.96 9.04 13.44
CA ARG A 141 -31.21 8.27 13.38
C ARG A 141 -30.86 6.79 13.55
N ASP A 142 -31.66 6.06 14.33
CA ASP A 142 -31.35 4.65 14.62
C ASP A 142 -31.41 3.75 13.38
N ASN A 143 -32.17 4.14 12.34
CA ASN A 143 -32.22 3.42 11.08
C ASN A 143 -30.93 3.49 10.26
N LEU A 144 -29.95 4.30 10.67
CA LEU A 144 -28.61 4.33 10.09
C LEU A 144 -27.81 3.08 10.45
N LEU A 145 -28.16 2.37 11.54
CA LEU A 145 -27.42 1.20 11.99
C LEU A 145 -27.50 0.06 10.98
N VAL A 146 -26.39 -0.67 10.82
CA VAL A 146 -26.39 -1.95 10.10
C VAL A 146 -26.74 -3.11 11.05
N PRO A 147 -27.29 -4.22 10.55
CA PRO A 147 -27.49 -5.43 11.34
C PRO A 147 -26.18 -5.94 11.98
N ALA A 148 -26.30 -6.66 13.10
CA ALA A 148 -25.14 -7.30 13.74
C ALA A 148 -24.41 -8.22 12.74
N GLY A 149 -23.08 -8.17 12.74
CA GLY A 149 -22.23 -8.92 11.81
C GLY A 149 -22.14 -8.35 10.39
N ALA A 150 -22.97 -7.38 10.01
CA ALA A 150 -22.86 -6.72 8.71
C ALA A 150 -21.69 -5.72 8.69
N ILE A 151 -21.15 -5.49 7.48
CA ILE A 151 -20.12 -4.47 7.27
C ILE A 151 -20.81 -3.09 7.19
N GLY A 152 -20.32 -2.14 7.97
CA GLY A 152 -20.76 -0.75 7.96
C GLY A 152 -19.60 0.24 8.05
N GLU A 153 -19.89 1.51 7.88
CA GLU A 153 -18.96 2.60 8.18
C GLU A 153 -18.84 2.77 9.70
N VAL A 154 -17.61 2.82 10.21
CA VAL A 154 -17.35 3.04 11.63
C VAL A 154 -17.52 4.51 11.97
N ILE A 155 -18.40 4.81 12.91
CA ILE A 155 -18.50 6.12 13.56
C ILE A 155 -18.07 6.00 15.02
N VAL A 156 -17.44 7.06 15.53
CA VAL A 156 -16.94 7.07 16.91
C VAL A 156 -17.32 8.34 17.66
N HIS A 157 -17.50 8.21 18.97
CA HIS A 157 -17.71 9.31 19.89
C HIS A 157 -16.90 9.06 21.15
N GLY A 158 -16.29 10.09 21.73
CA GLY A 158 -15.58 9.95 22.99
C GLY A 158 -14.83 11.21 23.38
N PRO A 159 -14.19 11.22 24.56
CA PRO A 159 -13.47 12.39 25.08
C PRO A 159 -12.26 12.79 24.22
N ASN A 160 -11.64 11.84 23.52
CA ASN A 160 -10.52 12.07 22.62
C ASN A 160 -10.94 12.19 21.14
N VAL A 161 -12.24 12.23 20.84
CA VAL A 161 -12.76 12.38 19.48
C VAL A 161 -13.06 13.85 19.20
N SER A 162 -12.55 14.36 18.07
CA SER A 162 -12.76 15.76 17.67
C SER A 162 -14.23 16.03 17.41
N LYS A 163 -14.72 17.17 17.92
CA LYS A 163 -16.11 17.60 17.71
C LYS A 163 -16.29 18.42 16.44
N SER A 164 -15.21 19.00 15.92
CA SER A 164 -15.24 19.79 14.68
C SER A 164 -13.86 19.90 14.04
N TYR A 165 -13.85 20.30 12.77
CA TYR A 165 -12.68 20.74 12.01
C TYR A 165 -12.54 22.25 12.10
N HIS A 166 -11.30 22.71 12.30
CA HIS A 166 -10.98 24.14 12.35
C HIS A 166 -11.16 24.78 10.96
N LYS A 167 -12.00 25.81 10.87
CA LYS A 167 -12.25 26.59 9.63
C LYS A 167 -12.61 25.72 8.41
N SER A 168 -13.24 24.57 8.62
CA SER A 168 -13.70 23.70 7.54
C SER A 168 -15.15 23.23 7.78
N PRO A 169 -16.14 24.09 7.50
CA PRO A 169 -17.56 23.71 7.63
C PRO A 169 -17.93 22.54 6.71
N GLU A 170 -17.30 22.42 5.54
CA GLU A 170 -17.51 21.28 4.62
C GLU A 170 -17.06 19.97 5.25
N SER A 171 -15.85 19.90 5.82
CA SER A 171 -15.38 18.69 6.52
C SER A 171 -16.26 18.36 7.73
N ASN A 172 -16.83 19.36 8.41
CA ASN A 172 -17.80 19.12 9.47
C ASN A 172 -19.08 18.47 8.91
N ALA A 173 -19.62 19.00 7.82
CA ALA A 173 -20.83 18.48 7.18
C ALA A 173 -20.63 17.06 6.62
N ASP A 174 -19.42 16.72 6.15
CA ASP A 174 -19.11 15.40 5.60
C ASP A 174 -18.91 14.35 6.69
N HIS A 175 -18.35 14.74 7.85
CA HIS A 175 -17.80 13.81 8.83
C HIS A 175 -18.36 13.89 10.25
N LYS A 176 -19.25 14.83 10.57
CA LYS A 176 -19.82 14.99 11.92
C LYS A 176 -21.33 14.77 11.90
N ILE A 177 -21.79 13.83 12.72
CA ILE A 177 -23.21 13.54 12.93
C ILE A 177 -23.58 14.02 14.33
N VAL A 178 -24.68 14.76 14.45
CA VAL A 178 -25.21 15.27 15.70
C VAL A 178 -26.29 14.30 16.21
N GLU A 179 -26.10 13.75 17.39
CA GLU A 179 -27.13 13.02 18.12
C GLU A 179 -27.64 13.92 19.26
N ALA A 180 -28.92 14.28 19.21
CA ALA A 180 -29.54 15.03 20.29
C ALA A 180 -29.63 14.15 21.54
N GLY A 181 -29.15 14.65 22.67
CA GLY A 181 -29.16 13.95 23.95
C GLY A 181 -29.62 14.84 25.09
N PRO A 182 -30.13 14.25 26.19
CA PRO A 182 -30.62 15.00 27.35
C PRO A 182 -29.53 15.83 28.05
N SER A 183 -28.25 15.46 27.88
CA SER A 183 -27.10 16.19 28.42
C SER A 183 -26.41 17.09 27.40
N GLY A 184 -27.08 17.38 26.27
CA GLY A 184 -26.54 18.12 25.14
C GLY A 184 -26.24 17.23 23.93
N PRO A 185 -25.86 17.83 22.78
CA PRO A 185 -25.59 17.09 21.56
C PRO A 185 -24.33 16.25 21.69
N LYS A 186 -24.45 14.97 21.37
CA LYS A 186 -23.35 14.06 21.17
C LYS A 186 -22.88 14.16 19.72
N ILE A 187 -21.58 14.37 19.52
CA ILE A 187 -21.01 14.45 18.18
C ILE A 187 -20.31 13.14 17.85
N TRP A 188 -20.79 12.46 16.82
CA TRP A 188 -20.12 11.31 16.23
C TRP A 188 -19.23 11.76 15.08
N HIS A 189 -18.06 11.14 14.97
CA HIS A 189 -17.15 11.31 13.85
C HIS A 189 -17.23 10.11 12.91
N ARG A 190 -17.51 10.35 11.62
CA ARG A 190 -17.42 9.38 10.53
C ARG A 190 -15.98 9.19 10.09
N THR A 191 -15.44 8.02 10.34
CA THR A 191 -14.03 7.71 10.07
C THR A 191 -13.72 7.46 8.58
N GLY A 192 -14.75 7.11 7.79
CA GLY A 192 -14.60 6.62 6.43
C GLY A 192 -14.02 5.19 6.34
N ASP A 193 -13.80 4.53 7.49
CA ASP A 193 -13.32 3.15 7.57
C ASP A 193 -14.53 2.20 7.62
N LEU A 194 -14.44 1.10 6.86
CA LEU A 194 -15.46 0.07 6.80
C LEU A 194 -15.05 -1.12 7.67
N ALA A 195 -15.94 -1.56 8.54
CA ALA A 195 -15.68 -2.71 9.41
C ALA A 195 -16.95 -3.51 9.70
N TRP A 196 -16.76 -4.74 10.14
CA TRP A 196 -17.78 -5.51 10.85
C TRP A 196 -17.24 -5.87 12.25
N LYS A 197 -18.12 -6.29 13.15
CA LYS A 197 -17.76 -6.66 14.53
C LYS A 197 -18.10 -8.13 14.76
N ASP A 198 -17.16 -8.88 15.35
CA ASP A 198 -17.38 -10.26 15.74
C ASP A 198 -18.07 -10.38 17.11
N ASP A 199 -18.34 -11.62 17.52
CA ASP A 199 -19.00 -11.93 18.79
C ASP A 199 -18.12 -11.64 20.03
N ASN A 200 -16.83 -11.36 19.85
CA ASN A 200 -15.89 -10.99 20.90
C ASN A 200 -15.64 -9.47 20.97
N ASP A 201 -16.50 -8.67 20.32
CA ASP A 201 -16.40 -7.23 20.16
C ASP A 201 -15.13 -6.74 19.41
N VAL A 202 -14.46 -7.62 18.67
CA VAL A 202 -13.32 -7.25 17.83
C VAL A 202 -13.84 -6.69 16.51
N LEU A 203 -13.42 -5.47 16.20
CA LEU A 203 -13.68 -4.86 14.89
C LEU A 203 -12.69 -5.38 13.85
N PHE A 204 -13.23 -5.73 12.68
CA PHE A 204 -12.48 -6.17 11.51
C PHE A 204 -12.55 -5.10 10.42
N PHE A 205 -11.45 -4.41 10.20
CA PHE A 205 -11.30 -3.43 9.15
C PHE A 205 -11.25 -4.10 7.76
N THR A 206 -12.19 -3.73 6.91
CA THR A 206 -12.38 -4.30 5.56
C THR A 206 -11.90 -3.38 4.44
N GLY A 207 -11.60 -2.12 4.75
CA GLY A 207 -11.10 -1.12 3.81
C GLY A 207 -11.65 0.27 4.08
N ARG A 208 -11.27 1.24 3.25
CA ARG A 208 -11.82 2.61 3.28
C ARG A 208 -12.98 2.68 2.30
N LYS A 209 -14.05 3.40 2.65
CA LYS A 209 -15.16 3.69 1.73
C LYS A 209 -14.67 4.29 0.40
N ALA A 210 -13.77 5.25 0.48
CA ALA A 210 -13.15 5.90 -0.69
C ALA A 210 -12.32 4.97 -1.59
N HIS A 211 -11.99 3.75 -1.13
CA HIS A 211 -11.27 2.74 -1.91
C HIS A 211 -12.16 1.57 -2.34
N SER A 212 -13.42 1.57 -1.92
CA SER A 212 -14.42 0.58 -2.33
C SER A 212 -15.03 0.98 -3.67
N PHE A 213 -15.47 -0.03 -4.42
CA PHE A 213 -16.14 0.15 -5.70
C PHE A 213 -17.16 -0.98 -5.88
N LEU A 214 -18.20 -0.71 -6.66
CA LEU A 214 -19.12 -1.75 -7.08
C LEU A 214 -18.49 -2.53 -8.24
N ASP A 215 -18.53 -3.85 -8.16
CA ASP A 215 -18.14 -4.69 -9.28
C ASP A 215 -19.23 -4.70 -10.38
N THR A 216 -18.95 -5.36 -11.50
CA THR A 216 -19.91 -5.49 -12.63
C THR A 216 -21.19 -6.25 -12.26
N LYS A 217 -21.27 -6.87 -11.08
CA LYS A 217 -22.46 -7.55 -10.55
C LYS A 217 -23.16 -6.71 -9.47
N GLY A 218 -22.73 -5.48 -9.23
CA GLY A 218 -23.31 -4.58 -8.22
C GLY A 218 -22.91 -4.89 -6.78
N ARG A 219 -21.88 -5.72 -6.55
CA ARG A 219 -21.39 -6.02 -5.19
C ARG A 219 -20.33 -5.01 -4.77
N LEU A 220 -20.42 -4.53 -3.55
CA LEU A 220 -19.40 -3.65 -2.97
C LEU A 220 -18.14 -4.45 -2.65
N MET A 221 -17.03 -4.08 -3.28
CA MET A 221 -15.74 -4.72 -3.06
C MET A 221 -15.01 -4.10 -1.86
N HIS A 222 -14.59 -4.95 -0.93
CA HIS A 222 -13.87 -4.56 0.28
C HIS A 222 -12.38 -4.86 0.12
N SER A 223 -11.58 -3.80 -0.06
CA SER A 223 -10.15 -3.90 -0.41
C SER A 223 -9.35 -4.78 0.55
N VAL A 224 -9.24 -4.38 1.81
CA VAL A 224 -8.38 -5.07 2.80
C VAL A 224 -8.87 -6.49 3.09
N ALA A 225 -10.18 -6.71 3.05
CA ALA A 225 -10.76 -8.05 3.17
C ALA A 225 -10.28 -8.96 2.03
N CYS A 226 -10.37 -8.52 0.78
CA CYS A 226 -9.94 -9.32 -0.37
C CYS A 226 -8.41 -9.52 -0.42
N GLU A 227 -7.65 -8.48 -0.06
CA GLU A 227 -6.19 -8.50 -0.03
C GLU A 227 -5.63 -9.51 0.99
N GLY A 228 -6.33 -9.73 2.11
CA GLY A 228 -5.95 -10.73 3.11
C GLY A 228 -5.79 -12.14 2.54
N VAL A 229 -6.65 -12.52 1.58
CA VAL A 229 -6.59 -13.81 0.89
C VAL A 229 -5.34 -13.92 0.01
N ALA A 230 -5.05 -12.90 -0.80
CA ALA A 230 -3.87 -12.89 -1.65
C ALA A 230 -2.56 -12.84 -0.84
N ASN A 231 -2.57 -12.13 0.30
CA ASN A 231 -1.43 -12.02 1.21
C ASN A 231 -1.11 -13.33 1.95
N ALA A 232 -1.98 -14.34 1.90
CA ALA A 232 -1.70 -15.67 2.43
C ALA A 232 -0.65 -16.44 1.60
N HIS A 233 -0.42 -16.01 0.35
CA HIS A 233 0.56 -16.64 -0.52
C HIS A 233 2.00 -16.32 -0.07
N PRO A 234 2.89 -17.31 0.12
CA PRO A 234 4.22 -17.12 0.74
C PRO A 234 5.17 -16.20 -0.04
N LYS A 235 4.96 -16.04 -1.35
CA LYS A 235 5.76 -15.13 -2.20
C LYS A 235 5.15 -13.73 -2.36
N VAL A 236 3.94 -13.49 -1.85
CA VAL A 236 3.30 -12.17 -1.91
C VAL A 236 3.76 -11.35 -0.71
N LYS A 237 4.42 -10.23 -0.97
CA LYS A 237 4.83 -9.27 0.06
C LYS A 237 3.64 -8.45 0.55
N GLN A 238 2.82 -7.98 -0.39
CA GLN A 238 1.58 -7.27 -0.14
C GLN A 238 0.75 -7.24 -1.43
N SER A 239 -0.55 -7.05 -1.28
CA SER A 239 -1.51 -6.97 -2.38
C SER A 239 -2.37 -5.71 -2.25
N ALA A 240 -2.98 -5.31 -3.37
CA ALA A 240 -3.91 -4.20 -3.42
C ALA A 240 -5.05 -4.53 -4.38
N LEU A 241 -6.29 -4.49 -3.89
CA LEU A 241 -7.47 -4.61 -4.75
C LEU A 241 -7.82 -3.24 -5.31
N VAL A 242 -7.96 -3.17 -6.64
CA VAL A 242 -8.41 -1.96 -7.35
C VAL A 242 -9.52 -2.29 -8.34
N GLY A 243 -10.38 -1.29 -8.61
CA GLY A 243 -11.43 -1.38 -9.62
C GLY A 243 -10.98 -0.73 -10.92
N VAL A 244 -11.06 -1.47 -12.03
CA VAL A 244 -10.83 -0.94 -13.38
C VAL A 244 -12.12 -1.10 -14.18
N ASP A 245 -12.87 -0.01 -14.27
CA ASP A 245 -14.16 0.06 -14.99
C ASP A 245 -15.15 -1.01 -14.44
N GLY A 246 -15.26 -1.08 -13.12
CA GLY A 246 -16.09 -2.06 -12.40
C GLY A 246 -15.49 -3.47 -12.33
N ARG A 247 -14.37 -3.76 -12.99
CA ARG A 247 -13.70 -5.08 -12.89
C ARG A 247 -12.71 -5.09 -11.73
N PRO A 248 -12.78 -6.09 -10.83
CA PRO A 248 -11.79 -6.22 -9.76
C PRO A 248 -10.45 -6.73 -10.30
N VAL A 249 -9.38 -6.03 -9.94
CA VAL A 249 -8.00 -6.37 -10.29
C VAL A 249 -7.17 -6.47 -9.02
N MET A 250 -6.54 -7.62 -8.81
CA MET A 250 -5.60 -7.81 -7.71
C MET A 250 -4.19 -7.45 -8.17
N CYS A 251 -3.66 -6.36 -7.63
CA CYS A 251 -2.27 -5.98 -7.82
C CYS A 251 -1.42 -6.69 -6.77
N LEU A 252 -0.31 -7.29 -7.15
CA LEU A 252 0.61 -8.00 -6.27
C LEU A 252 1.99 -7.36 -6.30
N GLN A 253 2.57 -7.14 -5.13
CA GLN A 253 3.99 -6.92 -4.96
C GLN A 253 4.59 -8.19 -4.33
N LEU A 254 5.65 -8.73 -4.94
CA LEU A 254 6.30 -9.96 -4.50
C LEU A 254 7.49 -9.67 -3.59
N LEU A 255 7.99 -10.71 -2.92
CA LEU A 255 9.25 -10.66 -2.18
C LEU A 255 10.45 -10.52 -3.15
N GLU A 256 11.53 -9.87 -2.71
CA GLU A 256 12.68 -9.49 -3.56
C GLU A 256 13.43 -10.70 -4.15
N ASP A 257 13.31 -11.87 -3.54
CA ASP A 257 13.92 -13.15 -3.94
C ASP A 257 13.09 -13.93 -4.98
N THR A 258 12.04 -13.33 -5.55
CA THR A 258 11.14 -14.01 -6.48
C THR A 258 11.62 -13.87 -7.92
N ASP A 259 11.93 -15.01 -8.56
CA ASP A 259 12.34 -15.08 -9.97
C ASP A 259 11.16 -14.82 -10.93
N GLU A 260 11.44 -14.17 -12.06
CA GLU A 260 10.46 -13.88 -13.11
C GLU A 260 9.88 -15.15 -13.74
N SER A 261 10.65 -16.24 -13.79
CA SER A 261 10.18 -17.54 -14.29
C SER A 261 9.01 -18.12 -13.47
N GLY A 262 8.88 -17.71 -12.20
CA GLY A 262 7.83 -18.16 -11.30
C GLY A 262 6.53 -17.35 -11.35
N LEU A 263 6.46 -16.25 -12.11
CA LEU A 263 5.32 -15.32 -12.06
C LEU A 263 4.00 -15.95 -12.50
N GLU A 264 4.00 -16.75 -13.57
CA GLU A 264 2.78 -17.44 -14.02
C GLU A 264 2.28 -18.45 -12.98
N ARG A 265 3.20 -19.20 -12.37
CA ARG A 265 2.86 -20.14 -11.29
C ARG A 265 2.24 -19.41 -10.10
N ILE A 266 2.87 -18.34 -9.63
CA ILE A 266 2.36 -17.52 -8.51
C ILE A 266 0.99 -16.94 -8.84
N ARG A 267 0.79 -16.46 -10.08
CA ARG A 267 -0.51 -15.96 -10.53
C ARG A 267 -1.60 -17.02 -10.40
N LEU A 268 -1.33 -18.24 -10.86
CA LEU A 268 -2.29 -19.35 -10.78
C LEU A 268 -2.56 -19.76 -9.32
N GLU A 269 -1.52 -19.88 -8.49
CA GLU A 269 -1.63 -20.20 -7.07
C GLU A 269 -2.47 -19.14 -6.32
N VAL A 270 -2.25 -17.86 -6.58
CA VAL A 270 -3.06 -16.78 -5.99
C VAL A 270 -4.51 -16.80 -6.50
N LEU A 271 -4.74 -17.04 -7.79
CA LEU A 271 -6.10 -17.19 -8.32
C LEU A 271 -6.84 -18.36 -7.67
N GLU A 272 -6.14 -19.46 -7.39
CA GLU A 272 -6.70 -20.59 -6.67
C GLU A 272 -7.09 -20.22 -5.24
N LEU A 273 -6.21 -19.51 -4.51
CA LEU A 273 -6.53 -18.99 -3.16
C LEU A 273 -7.78 -18.09 -3.19
N LEU A 274 -7.84 -17.15 -4.15
CA LEU A 274 -8.98 -16.25 -4.30
C LEU A 274 -10.27 -17.00 -4.64
N ALA A 275 -10.20 -18.07 -5.43
CA ALA A 275 -11.35 -18.87 -5.82
C ALA A 275 -12.03 -19.61 -4.64
N ARG A 276 -11.28 -19.90 -3.57
CA ARG A 276 -11.78 -20.62 -2.39
C ARG A 276 -12.76 -19.80 -1.53
N HIS A 277 -12.80 -18.48 -1.69
CA HIS A 277 -13.64 -17.60 -0.88
C HIS A 277 -14.67 -16.83 -1.71
N GLU A 278 -15.87 -16.65 -1.16
CA GLU A 278 -16.99 -16.03 -1.87
C GLU A 278 -16.71 -14.59 -2.30
N GLN A 279 -16.15 -13.78 -1.41
CA GLN A 279 -15.87 -12.37 -1.67
C GLN A 279 -14.74 -12.14 -2.70
N THR A 280 -13.90 -13.14 -2.97
CA THR A 280 -12.76 -13.02 -3.89
C THR A 280 -12.85 -13.88 -5.15
N ARG A 281 -13.79 -14.83 -5.24
CA ARG A 281 -13.82 -15.82 -6.34
C ARG A 281 -13.94 -15.21 -7.74
N ASP A 282 -14.51 -14.02 -7.86
CA ASP A 282 -14.69 -13.33 -9.13
C ASP A 282 -13.51 -12.41 -9.51
N ILE A 283 -12.49 -12.33 -8.65
CA ILE A 283 -11.24 -11.63 -8.95
C ILE A 283 -10.42 -12.54 -9.88
N LYS A 284 -10.52 -12.28 -11.19
CA LYS A 284 -9.86 -13.09 -12.23
C LYS A 284 -8.60 -12.44 -12.82
N THR A 285 -8.32 -11.19 -12.47
CA THR A 285 -7.21 -10.44 -13.03
C THR A 285 -6.15 -10.20 -11.96
N ILE A 286 -4.93 -10.70 -12.21
CA ILE A 286 -3.75 -10.47 -11.36
C ILE A 286 -2.73 -9.65 -12.15
N LEU A 287 -2.27 -8.54 -11.58
CA LEU A 287 -1.17 -7.73 -12.13
C LEU A 287 -0.01 -7.66 -11.13
N PHE A 288 1.22 -7.74 -11.62
CA PHE A 288 2.42 -7.60 -10.79
C PHE A 288 2.95 -6.17 -10.85
N HIS A 289 3.23 -5.59 -9.68
CA HIS A 289 3.78 -4.25 -9.56
C HIS A 289 5.07 -4.28 -8.75
N ARG A 290 6.13 -3.64 -9.26
CA ARG A 290 7.48 -3.66 -8.65
C ARG A 290 7.47 -3.11 -7.22
N LYS A 291 6.88 -1.92 -7.04
CA LYS A 291 6.77 -1.25 -5.74
C LYS A 291 5.51 -0.42 -5.66
N PHE A 292 4.60 -0.72 -4.74
CA PHE A 292 3.36 0.03 -4.65
C PHE A 292 3.60 1.52 -4.32
N PRO A 293 2.83 2.44 -4.94
CA PRO A 293 2.76 3.81 -4.48
C PRO A 293 2.12 3.82 -3.09
N VAL A 294 2.63 4.69 -2.23
CA VAL A 294 2.16 4.86 -0.86
C VAL A 294 1.98 6.34 -0.54
N ASP A 295 1.21 6.62 0.51
CA ASP A 295 0.90 7.97 0.92
C ASP A 295 2.17 8.79 1.19
N LEU A 296 2.21 10.02 0.67
CA LEU A 296 3.39 10.90 0.78
C LEU A 296 3.73 11.29 2.23
N ARG A 297 2.73 11.28 3.12
CA ARG A 297 2.87 11.80 4.49
C ARG A 297 3.54 10.80 5.43
N HIS A 298 3.19 9.52 5.34
CA HIS A 298 3.65 8.48 6.28
C HIS A 298 4.35 7.30 5.59
N ASN A 299 4.32 7.23 4.25
CA ASN A 299 5.00 6.20 3.46
C ASN A 299 4.60 4.78 3.90
N ALA A 300 3.31 4.59 4.22
CA ALA A 300 2.82 3.36 4.85
C ALA A 300 1.49 2.86 4.25
N LYS A 301 0.58 3.75 3.86
CA LYS A 301 -0.73 3.40 3.29
C LYS A 301 -0.61 3.27 1.77
N ILE A 302 -1.08 2.17 1.21
CA ILE A 302 -1.11 1.96 -0.25
C ILE A 302 -2.03 3.00 -0.91
N GLU A 303 -1.50 3.72 -1.90
CA GLU A 303 -2.22 4.66 -2.76
C GLU A 303 -2.96 3.90 -3.88
N ARG A 304 -4.08 3.26 -3.51
CA ARG A 304 -4.93 2.48 -4.42
C ARG A 304 -5.43 3.25 -5.65
N PRO A 305 -5.79 4.55 -5.56
CA PRO A 305 -6.17 5.32 -6.76
C PRO A 305 -5.06 5.36 -7.81
N SER A 306 -3.80 5.54 -7.39
CA SER A 306 -2.65 5.52 -8.30
C SER A 306 -2.46 4.13 -8.93
N LEU A 307 -2.64 3.06 -8.15
CA LEU A 307 -2.63 1.68 -8.67
C LEU A 307 -3.78 1.39 -9.62
N ALA A 308 -4.97 1.96 -9.40
CA ALA A 308 -6.11 1.79 -10.30
C ALA A 308 -5.84 2.45 -11.67
N ILE A 309 -5.24 3.64 -11.67
CA ILE A 309 -4.80 4.33 -12.90
C ILE A 309 -3.75 3.49 -13.63
N TRP A 310 -2.75 2.98 -12.90
CA TRP A 310 -1.75 2.09 -13.46
C TRP A 310 -2.36 0.80 -14.03
N ALA A 311 -3.25 0.14 -13.29
CA ALA A 311 -3.90 -1.09 -13.73
C ALA A 311 -4.75 -0.85 -14.99
N ARG A 312 -5.50 0.25 -15.04
CA ARG A 312 -6.22 0.67 -16.26
C ARG A 312 -5.27 0.90 -17.41
N HIS A 313 -4.12 1.54 -17.16
CA HIS A 313 -3.10 1.71 -18.18
C HIS A 313 -2.70 0.33 -18.71
N VAL A 314 -2.17 -0.56 -17.87
CA VAL A 314 -1.69 -1.90 -18.24
C VAL A 314 -2.75 -2.74 -18.98
N LEU A 315 -4.03 -2.61 -18.62
CA LEU A 315 -5.11 -3.40 -19.21
C LEU A 315 -5.71 -2.82 -20.50
N THR A 316 -5.49 -1.54 -20.82
CA THR A 316 -6.05 -0.90 -22.02
C THR A 316 -5.10 -1.06 -23.21
N PRO A 317 -5.49 -1.76 -24.31
CA PRO A 317 -4.68 -1.84 -25.52
C PRO A 317 -4.47 -0.45 -26.14
N GLN A 318 -3.22 -0.06 -26.40
CA GLN A 318 -2.92 1.18 -27.14
C GLN A 318 -2.95 0.94 -28.65
N THR A 319 -3.47 1.91 -29.42
CA THR A 319 -3.35 1.95 -30.87
C THR A 319 -1.86 2.06 -31.26
N LYS A 320 -1.44 1.34 -32.31
CA LYS A 320 -0.05 1.33 -32.79
C LYS A 320 0.41 2.76 -33.12
N LEU A 321 1.24 3.37 -32.27
CA LEU A 321 2.09 4.47 -32.71
C LEU A 321 3.23 3.90 -33.58
N GLY A 322 3.49 4.53 -34.71
CA GLY A 322 4.38 4.05 -35.77
C GLY A 322 5.74 3.51 -35.30
N THR A 323 6.21 2.50 -36.04
CA THR A 323 7.37 1.61 -35.82
C THR A 323 8.74 2.30 -35.60
N TYR A 324 8.83 3.63 -35.59
CA TYR A 324 10.11 4.35 -35.74
C TYR A 324 11.00 4.48 -34.49
N ALA A 325 10.59 3.99 -33.31
CA ALA A 325 11.38 4.16 -32.09
C ALA A 325 11.97 2.85 -31.54
N LYS A 326 12.67 2.11 -32.40
CA LYS A 326 13.51 0.94 -32.06
C LYS A 326 15.00 1.14 -32.43
N ILE A 327 15.44 2.36 -32.70
CA ILE A 327 16.86 2.61 -32.94
C ILE A 327 17.52 2.79 -31.59
N ILE A 328 18.16 1.73 -31.10
CA ILE A 328 19.21 1.87 -30.10
C ILE A 328 20.39 2.45 -30.87
N PRO A 329 20.90 3.64 -30.51
CA PRO A 329 22.05 4.21 -31.18
C PRO A 329 23.31 3.45 -30.73
N ILE A 330 23.52 2.28 -31.34
CA ILE A 330 24.68 1.41 -31.06
C ILE A 330 25.90 1.90 -31.85
N LEU A 331 25.65 2.53 -33.01
CA LEU A 331 26.69 2.90 -33.97
C LEU A 331 27.55 4.07 -33.48
N GLY A 332 27.01 5.03 -32.72
CA GLY A 332 27.82 6.14 -32.18
C GLY A 332 28.65 5.74 -30.97
N TRP A 333 28.19 4.82 -30.11
CA TRP A 333 29.03 4.24 -29.06
C TRP A 333 30.16 3.40 -29.66
N LEU A 334 29.86 2.59 -30.69
CA LEU A 334 30.88 1.85 -31.43
C LEU A 334 31.85 2.79 -32.16
N TYR A 335 31.39 3.91 -32.70
CA TYR A 335 32.25 4.91 -33.31
C TYR A 335 33.17 5.60 -32.29
N ILE A 336 32.67 5.96 -31.09
CA ILE A 336 33.52 6.51 -30.02
C ILE A 336 34.57 5.49 -29.61
N ALA A 337 34.18 4.23 -29.40
CA ALA A 337 35.12 3.17 -29.04
C ALA A 337 36.13 2.87 -30.15
N ALA A 338 35.70 2.88 -31.42
CA ALA A 338 36.57 2.67 -32.57
C ALA A 338 37.48 3.89 -32.83
N GLY A 339 37.00 5.11 -32.57
CA GLY A 339 37.76 6.35 -32.73
C GLY A 339 38.88 6.53 -31.69
N LEU A 340 38.91 5.70 -30.65
CA LEU A 340 40.05 5.56 -29.75
C LEU A 340 41.19 4.70 -30.34
N ILE A 341 40.91 3.95 -31.41
CA ILE A 341 41.81 2.95 -32.01
C ILE A 341 42.15 3.32 -33.47
N PHE A 342 41.23 3.98 -34.19
CA PHE A 342 41.33 4.24 -35.62
C PHE A 342 41.08 5.73 -35.95
N ASP A 343 41.89 6.29 -36.86
CA ASP A 343 41.64 7.61 -37.45
C ASP A 343 40.60 7.50 -38.57
N PHE A 344 39.46 8.18 -38.40
CA PHE A 344 38.39 8.20 -39.40
C PHE A 344 38.51 9.44 -40.30
N PRO A 345 38.58 9.28 -41.63
CA PRO A 345 38.58 10.42 -42.55
C PRO A 345 37.23 11.16 -42.52
N PRO A 346 37.21 12.49 -42.68
CA PRO A 346 35.99 13.28 -42.72
C PRO A 346 35.09 12.85 -43.88
N GLY A 347 33.81 12.59 -43.62
CA GLY A 347 32.88 12.09 -44.65
C GLY A 347 31.62 11.46 -44.08
N ILE A 348 31.11 10.42 -44.73
CA ILE A 348 29.84 9.75 -44.36
C ILE A 348 29.83 9.23 -42.91
N TRP A 349 30.98 8.80 -42.38
CA TRP A 349 31.12 8.33 -41.00
C TRP A 349 30.94 9.44 -39.97
N THR A 350 31.37 10.67 -40.28
CA THR A 350 31.15 11.85 -39.44
C THR A 350 29.66 12.20 -39.40
N TRP A 351 28.94 12.08 -40.52
CA TRP A 351 27.49 12.28 -40.57
C TRP A 351 26.74 11.21 -39.80
N ILE A 352 27.11 9.93 -39.94
CA ILE A 352 26.54 8.82 -39.15
C ILE A 352 26.76 9.07 -37.65
N TRP A 353 27.94 9.53 -37.25
CA TRP A 353 28.24 9.88 -35.87
C TRP A 353 27.37 11.03 -35.35
N TRP A 354 27.24 12.12 -36.11
CA TRP A 354 26.39 13.26 -35.69
C TRP A 354 24.91 12.88 -35.60
N ILE A 355 24.40 12.06 -36.52
CA ILE A 355 23.03 11.53 -36.47
C ILE A 355 22.85 10.67 -35.23
N ASP A 356 23.78 9.76 -34.95
CA ASP A 356 23.70 8.87 -33.80
C ASP A 356 23.85 9.63 -32.47
N LEU A 357 24.75 10.62 -32.39
CA LEU A 357 24.88 11.51 -31.22
C LEU A 357 23.59 12.30 -30.97
N PHE A 358 22.98 12.84 -32.03
CA PHE A 358 21.71 13.54 -31.95
C PHE A 358 20.59 12.62 -31.44
N LEU A 359 20.49 11.40 -31.97
CA LEU A 359 19.52 10.39 -31.52
C LEU A 359 19.80 9.91 -30.07
N SER A 360 21.06 9.74 -29.69
CA SER A 360 21.49 9.29 -28.36
C SER A 360 21.26 10.31 -27.26
N VAL A 361 21.48 11.60 -27.57
CA VAL A 361 21.47 12.66 -26.56
C VAL A 361 20.18 13.44 -26.64
N VAL A 362 19.87 14.04 -27.78
CA VAL A 362 18.71 14.95 -27.90
C VAL A 362 17.40 14.19 -27.83
N VAL A 363 17.27 13.08 -28.57
CA VAL A 363 16.02 12.31 -28.57
C VAL A 363 15.80 11.60 -27.24
N HIS A 364 16.84 11.05 -26.60
CA HIS A 364 16.69 10.47 -25.27
C HIS A 364 16.37 11.52 -24.20
N ILE A 365 17.00 12.70 -24.22
CA ILE A 365 16.67 13.81 -23.32
C ILE A 365 15.21 14.25 -23.50
N ALA A 366 14.75 14.41 -24.74
CA ALA A 366 13.36 14.75 -25.04
C ALA A 366 12.35 13.69 -24.53
N GLN A 367 12.80 12.43 -24.41
CA GLN A 367 12.00 11.34 -23.86
C GLN A 367 12.02 11.27 -22.33
N ILE A 368 12.95 11.94 -21.64
CA ILE A 368 13.09 11.86 -20.17
C ILE A 368 11.78 12.20 -19.44
N PRO A 369 11.05 13.29 -19.76
CA PRO A 369 9.80 13.60 -19.05
C PRO A 369 8.78 12.45 -19.14
N GLU A 370 8.66 11.86 -20.32
CA GLU A 370 7.75 10.74 -20.56
C GLU A 370 8.24 9.43 -19.91
N GLY A 371 9.55 9.17 -19.95
CA GLY A 371 10.17 8.05 -19.27
C GLY A 371 10.06 8.13 -17.75
N ILE A 372 10.14 9.34 -17.17
CA ILE A 372 9.84 9.59 -15.76
C ILE A 372 8.36 9.33 -15.48
N ARG A 373 7.45 9.82 -16.33
CA ARG A 373 6.00 9.61 -16.18
C ARG A 373 5.64 8.12 -16.20
N VAL A 374 6.09 7.36 -17.20
CA VAL A 374 5.84 5.91 -17.29
C VAL A 374 6.58 5.17 -16.18
N GLY A 375 7.84 5.49 -15.91
CA GLY A 375 8.63 4.85 -14.85
C GLY A 375 7.99 5.01 -13.48
N SER A 376 7.56 6.22 -13.12
CA SER A 376 6.90 6.49 -11.84
C SER A 376 5.61 5.70 -11.65
N LEU A 377 4.81 5.53 -12.72
CA LEU A 377 3.61 4.68 -12.68
C LEU A 377 3.92 3.21 -12.37
N HIS A 378 5.13 2.73 -12.70
CA HIS A 378 5.57 1.35 -12.44
C HIS A 378 6.49 1.23 -11.21
N GLY A 379 6.61 2.28 -10.39
CA GLY A 379 7.37 2.28 -9.13
C GLY A 379 8.87 2.55 -9.27
N TYR A 380 9.34 3.07 -10.41
CA TYR A 380 10.70 3.58 -10.56
C TYR A 380 10.81 5.00 -10.00
N ASN A 381 11.95 5.33 -9.37
CA ASN A 381 12.17 6.70 -8.92
C ASN A 381 12.55 7.62 -10.11
N GLY A 382 12.38 8.94 -9.95
CA GLY A 382 12.59 9.90 -11.04
C GLY A 382 14.03 9.91 -11.58
N LYS A 383 15.04 9.78 -10.71
CA LYS A 383 16.45 9.73 -11.11
C LYS A 383 16.78 8.44 -11.88
N GLU A 384 16.31 7.29 -11.40
CA GLU A 384 16.45 5.99 -12.06
C GLU A 384 15.76 6.01 -13.42
N SER A 385 14.54 6.55 -13.50
CA SER A 385 13.79 6.65 -14.76
C SER A 385 14.47 7.57 -15.75
N ALA A 386 14.97 8.73 -15.30
CA ALA A 386 15.73 9.66 -16.14
C ALA A 386 17.00 9.01 -16.67
N TRP A 387 17.78 8.36 -15.79
CA TRP A 387 19.02 7.66 -16.17
C TRP A 387 18.76 6.52 -17.14
N ARG A 388 17.78 5.64 -16.87
CA ARG A 388 17.41 4.55 -17.78
C ARG A 388 16.92 5.08 -19.12
N THR A 389 16.18 6.20 -19.14
CA THR A 389 15.71 6.82 -20.38
C THR A 389 16.85 7.48 -21.15
N PHE A 390 17.83 8.05 -20.44
CA PHE A 390 19.03 8.57 -21.06
C PHE A 390 19.89 7.47 -21.70
N ILE A 391 20.04 6.32 -21.05
CA ILE A 391 20.87 5.21 -21.55
C ILE A 391 20.14 4.36 -22.61
N PHE A 392 18.91 3.95 -22.32
CA PHE A 392 18.16 2.99 -23.14
C PHE A 392 17.05 3.63 -23.98
N GLY A 393 16.85 4.96 -23.90
CA GLY A 393 15.77 5.64 -24.60
C GLY A 393 14.41 5.05 -24.27
N ALA A 394 13.56 4.97 -25.28
CA ALA A 394 12.23 4.38 -25.16
C ALA A 394 12.22 2.86 -24.94
N THR A 395 13.34 2.15 -25.14
CA THR A 395 13.34 0.67 -25.17
C THR A 395 13.08 0.03 -23.81
N TRP A 396 13.43 0.69 -22.70
CA TRP A 396 13.19 0.14 -21.36
C TRP A 396 11.77 0.41 -20.85
N TRP A 397 11.19 1.58 -21.14
CA TRP A 397 9.84 1.94 -20.66
C TRP A 397 8.71 1.60 -21.65
N LYS A 398 9.00 1.40 -22.94
CA LYS A 398 7.97 0.94 -23.90
C LYS A 398 7.37 -0.42 -23.54
N PRO A 399 8.13 -1.42 -23.06
CA PRO A 399 7.56 -2.68 -22.60
C PRO A 399 6.66 -2.52 -21.36
N LEU A 400 6.89 -1.46 -20.56
CA LEU A 400 6.04 -1.11 -19.43
C LEU A 400 4.70 -0.52 -19.90
N ARG A 401 4.65 0.03 -21.12
CA ARG A 401 3.40 0.47 -21.72
C ARG A 401 2.53 -0.74 -22.10
N PRO A 402 1.21 -0.55 -22.16
CA PRO A 402 0.27 -1.63 -22.44
C PRO A 402 0.51 -2.14 -23.85
N GLN A 403 0.79 -3.43 -24.00
CA GLN A 403 1.01 -4.02 -25.31
C GLN A 403 -0.34 -4.29 -25.99
N ALA A 404 -0.51 -3.83 -27.23
CA ALA A 404 -1.64 -4.28 -28.05
C ALA A 404 -1.54 -5.80 -28.24
N LYS A 405 -2.61 -6.55 -27.92
CA LYS A 405 -2.71 -7.95 -28.33
C LYS A 405 -2.49 -8.01 -29.86
N LYS A 406 -1.53 -8.82 -30.29
CA LYS A 406 -1.28 -9.09 -31.71
C LYS A 406 -2.44 -9.83 -32.33
#